data_AF-A0A2D9CJ66-F1
#
_entry.id   AF-A0A2D9CJ66-F1
#
_cell.length_a   1.000
_cell.length_b   1.000
_cell.length_c   1.000
_cell.angle_alpha   90.00
_cell.angle_beta   90.00
_cell.angle_gamma   90.00
#
_symmetry.space_group_name_H-M   'P 1'
#
loop_
_entity.id
_entity.type
_entity.pdbx_description
1 polymer ?
#
loop_
_entity_poly.entity_id
_entity_poly.type
_entity_poly.pdbx_seq_one_letter_code
_entity_poly.pdbx_strand_id
1 'polypeptide(L)'
;MGSRWWNPEQLDVISLPVPIYLRDGNTSPRSAADGSGQRVRDIEDEKYQYSHNAEDQLTGQDYLGVDKRYYEPKDIGSEKVLRAFLDEARKKKSQRK
;
A
#
# COMPACT_ATOMS: atom_id res chain seq x y z
N MET A 1 37.12 25.25 10.90
CA MET A 1 36.42 24.58 9.79
C MET A 1 35.17 23.90 10.34
N GLY A 2 33.97 24.44 10.08
CA GLY A 2 32.71 23.85 10.51
C GLY A 2 32.14 22.93 9.45
N SER A 3 31.88 21.67 9.80
CA SER A 3 31.30 20.65 8.95
C SER A 3 29.88 21.02 8.55
N ARG A 4 29.73 21.61 7.36
CA ARG A 4 28.46 21.93 6.70
C ARG A 4 28.04 20.75 5.82
N TRP A 5 27.70 19.62 6.43
CA TRP A 5 27.18 18.44 5.73
C TRP A 5 26.05 17.78 6.53
N TRP A 6 25.08 18.57 6.99
CA TRP A 6 23.78 18.03 7.44
C TRP A 6 22.76 19.17 7.48
N ASN A 7 21.73 19.12 6.62
CA ASN A 7 20.57 20.01 6.69
C ASN A 7 19.32 19.19 7.06
N PRO A 8 18.83 19.24 8.31
CA PRO A 8 17.69 18.45 8.75
C PRO A 8 16.35 18.89 8.12
N GLU A 9 16.26 20.08 7.51
CA GLU A 9 15.05 20.56 6.83
C GLU A 9 14.76 19.85 5.50
N GLN A 10 15.70 19.04 4.99
CA GLN A 10 15.58 18.41 3.68
C GLN A 10 14.98 16.99 3.72
N LEU A 11 14.55 16.52 4.89
CA LEU A 11 13.97 15.19 5.10
C LEU A 11 12.54 15.26 5.67
N ASP A 12 11.67 16.02 5.01
CA ASP A 12 10.24 15.70 5.02
C ASP A 12 10.00 14.45 4.13
N VAL A 13 10.60 13.33 4.53
CA VAL A 13 10.13 12.00 4.12
C VAL A 13 8.80 11.81 4.82
N ILE A 14 7.74 12.37 4.24
CA ILE A 14 6.36 12.16 4.68
C ILE A 14 6.09 10.66 4.52
N SER A 15 6.34 9.89 5.58
CA SER A 15 5.92 8.51 5.69
C SER A 15 4.41 8.53 5.87
N LEU A 16 3.69 8.09 4.84
CA LEU A 16 2.26 7.93 4.95
C LEU A 16 1.96 6.81 5.95
N PRO A 17 0.94 6.97 6.81
CA PRO A 17 0.57 5.91 7.73
C PRO A 17 0.13 4.67 6.96
N VAL A 18 0.53 3.49 7.45
CA VAL A 18 0.13 2.22 6.84
C VAL A 18 -1.39 2.07 6.91
N PRO A 19 -2.08 1.81 5.78
CA PRO A 19 -3.49 1.51 5.75
C PRO A 19 -3.84 0.38 6.72
N ILE A 20 -4.95 0.53 7.44
CA ILE A 20 -5.36 -0.35 8.55
C ILE A 20 -5.51 -1.81 8.15
N TYR A 21 -6.05 -2.07 6.95
CA TYR A 21 -6.21 -3.40 6.36
C TYR A 21 -4.88 -4.04 5.90
N LEU A 22 -3.74 -3.35 6.04
CA LEU A 22 -2.40 -3.90 5.81
C LEU A 22 -1.59 -4.05 7.10
N ARG A 23 -2.12 -3.59 8.24
CA ARG A 23 -1.45 -3.72 9.53
C ARG A 23 -1.50 -5.15 10.00
N ASP A 24 -0.53 -5.52 10.83
CA ASP A 24 -0.52 -6.82 11.48
C ASP A 24 -1.70 -6.93 12.46
N GLY A 25 -2.61 -7.86 12.17
CA GLY A 25 -3.79 -8.16 12.96
C GLY A 25 -3.52 -8.52 14.42
N ASN A 26 -2.32 -9.04 14.72
CA ASN A 26 -1.96 -9.54 16.04
C ASN A 26 -1.30 -8.48 16.92
N THR A 27 -0.55 -7.55 16.33
CA THR A 27 0.37 -6.66 17.06
C THR A 27 0.04 -5.18 16.93
N SER A 28 -0.83 -4.79 16.00
CA SER A 28 -1.11 -3.38 15.70
C SER A 28 -2.57 -3.02 16.01
N PRO A 29 -2.95 -2.73 17.27
CA PRO A 29 -4.31 -2.32 17.60
C PRO A 29 -4.64 -0.92 17.06
N ARG A 30 -5.91 -0.69 16.77
CA ARG A 30 -6.46 0.65 16.51
C ARG A 30 -6.93 1.23 17.84
N SER A 31 -6.37 2.36 18.24
CA SER A 31 -6.89 3.14 19.36
C SER A 31 -8.15 3.90 18.94
N ALA A 32 -9.22 3.74 19.69
CA ALA A 32 -10.42 4.56 19.60
C ALA A 32 -10.26 5.84 20.44
N ALA A 33 -11.07 6.86 20.14
CA ALA A 33 -11.00 8.17 20.78
C ALA A 33 -11.37 8.14 22.28
N ASP A 34 -12.07 7.09 22.73
CA ASP A 34 -12.44 6.84 24.12
C ASP A 34 -11.32 6.15 24.94
N GLY A 35 -10.15 5.91 24.32
CA GLY A 35 -9.02 5.23 24.96
C GLY A 35 -9.11 3.70 24.91
N SER A 36 -10.16 3.12 24.34
CA SER A 36 -10.24 1.68 24.09
C SER A 36 -9.41 1.30 22.83
N GLY A 37 -8.87 0.08 22.81
CA GLY A 37 -8.08 -0.42 21.67
C GLY A 37 -8.76 -1.64 21.05
N GLN A 38 -9.01 -1.62 19.74
CA GLN A 38 -9.53 -2.76 18.99
C GLN A 38 -8.39 -3.43 18.22
N ARG A 39 -8.28 -4.77 18.29
CA ARG A 39 -7.31 -5.49 17.44
C ARG A 39 -7.77 -5.40 15.99
N VAL A 40 -6.83 -5.25 15.06
CA VAL A 40 -7.14 -5.13 13.63
C VAL A 40 -7.89 -6.35 13.09
N ARG A 41 -7.64 -7.55 13.63
CA ARG A 41 -8.38 -8.77 13.26
C ARG A 41 -9.88 -8.72 13.61
N ASP A 42 -10.26 -7.90 14.60
CA ASP A 42 -11.63 -7.78 15.10
C ASP A 42 -12.42 -6.67 14.37
N ILE A 43 -11.80 -5.98 13.39
CA ILE A 43 -12.44 -4.96 12.56
C ILE A 43 -13.20 -5.65 11.42
N GLU A 44 -14.50 -5.39 11.28
CA GLU A 44 -15.34 -6.07 10.28
C GLU A 44 -15.21 -5.47 8.87
N ASP A 45 -15.15 -4.14 8.76
CA ASP A 45 -15.30 -3.42 7.48
C ASP A 45 -13.97 -3.16 6.74
N GLU A 46 -12.82 -3.35 7.38
CA GLU A 46 -11.50 -2.98 6.82
C GLU A 46 -10.51 -4.16 6.87
N LYS A 47 -10.90 -5.30 6.29
CA LYS A 47 -10.07 -6.52 6.27
C LYS A 47 -9.12 -6.58 5.08
N TYR A 48 -7.93 -7.16 5.32
CA TYR A 48 -7.00 -7.54 4.27
C TYR A 48 -7.63 -8.56 3.31
N GLN A 49 -7.45 -8.39 2.00
CA GLN A 49 -7.84 -9.38 1.01
C GLN A 49 -6.63 -10.20 0.61
N TYR A 50 -6.63 -11.46 1.01
CA TYR A 50 -5.57 -12.39 0.65
C TYR A 50 -5.65 -12.74 -0.83
N SER A 51 -4.65 -12.29 -1.61
CA SER A 51 -4.70 -12.37 -3.07
C SER A 51 -4.85 -13.79 -3.61
N HIS A 52 -4.28 -14.81 -2.95
CA HIS A 52 -4.39 -16.19 -3.40
C HIS A 52 -5.80 -16.77 -3.31
N ASN A 53 -6.73 -16.12 -2.61
CA ASN A 53 -8.14 -16.52 -2.60
C ASN A 53 -8.93 -15.95 -3.78
N ALA A 54 -8.37 -14.98 -4.52
CA ALA A 54 -8.98 -14.49 -5.74
C ALA A 54 -8.69 -15.46 -6.90
N GLU A 55 -9.64 -15.58 -7.83
CA GLU A 55 -9.57 -16.47 -8.99
C GLU A 55 -8.24 -16.30 -9.77
N ASP A 56 -7.88 -15.05 -10.09
CA ASP A 56 -6.65 -14.72 -10.82
C ASP A 56 -5.43 -14.50 -9.90
N GLN A 57 -5.56 -14.83 -8.62
CA GLN A 57 -4.58 -14.52 -7.56
C GLN A 57 -4.21 -13.03 -7.46
N LEU A 58 -5.10 -12.15 -7.93
CA LEU A 58 -4.92 -10.71 -8.01
C LEU A 58 -6.19 -9.99 -7.55
N THR A 59 -6.05 -9.06 -6.61
CA THR A 59 -7.16 -8.25 -6.10
C THR A 59 -7.06 -6.80 -6.61
N GLY A 60 -8.14 -6.05 -6.50
CA GLY A 60 -8.15 -4.60 -6.72
C GLY A 60 -7.85 -3.78 -5.47
N GLN A 61 -7.32 -4.39 -4.39
CA GLN A 61 -7.08 -3.70 -3.12
C GLN A 61 -6.04 -2.58 -3.29
N ASP A 62 -6.27 -1.44 -2.64
CA ASP A 62 -5.26 -0.38 -2.58
C ASP A 62 -4.19 -0.73 -1.54
N TYR A 63 -2.93 -0.42 -1.83
CA TYR A 63 -1.80 -0.76 -0.94
C TYR A 63 -1.02 0.46 -0.45
N LEU A 64 -1.02 1.53 -1.24
CA LEU A 64 -0.16 2.69 -0.97
C LEU A 64 -0.91 3.80 -0.22
N GLY A 65 -2.25 3.83 -0.29
CA GLY A 65 -3.06 4.89 0.29
C GLY A 65 -2.96 6.23 -0.45
N VAL A 66 -2.20 6.29 -1.55
CA VAL A 66 -2.06 7.46 -2.42
C VAL A 66 -1.99 7.06 -3.88
N ASP A 67 -2.38 7.99 -4.76
CA ASP A 67 -2.27 7.83 -6.21
C ASP A 67 -0.87 8.21 -6.70
N LYS A 68 0.10 7.32 -6.46
CA LYS A 68 1.48 7.46 -6.95
C LYS A 68 1.91 6.27 -7.78
N ARG A 69 2.76 6.52 -8.77
CA ARG A 69 3.37 5.52 -9.64
C ARG A 69 4.88 5.77 -9.70
N TYR A 70 5.65 4.74 -9.41
CA TYR A 70 7.12 4.82 -9.38
C TYR A 70 7.78 3.99 -10.48
N TYR A 71 7.11 2.93 -10.96
CA TYR A 71 7.63 2.05 -11.98
C TYR A 71 6.86 2.21 -13.29
N GLU A 72 7.59 2.55 -14.35
CA GLU A 72 7.11 2.68 -15.71
C GLU A 72 7.86 1.67 -16.61
N PRO A 73 7.25 0.50 -16.92
CA PRO A 73 7.89 -0.48 -17.77
C PRO A 73 8.14 0.07 -19.17
N LYS A 74 9.30 -0.25 -19.76
CA LYS A 74 9.63 0.09 -21.15
C LYS A 74 9.07 -0.96 -22.11
N ASP A 75 9.01 -0.60 -23.40
CA ASP A 75 8.47 -1.48 -24.44
C ASP A 75 9.56 -2.38 -25.03
N ILE A 76 10.28 -3.12 -24.18
CA ILE A 76 11.40 -3.97 -24.60
C ILE A 76 11.38 -5.31 -23.87
N GLY A 77 11.68 -6.38 -24.61
CA GLY A 77 11.83 -7.73 -24.07
C GLY A 77 10.71 -8.14 -23.11
N SER A 78 11.09 -8.66 -21.95
CA SER A 78 10.17 -9.15 -20.91
C SER A 78 9.33 -8.05 -20.25
N GLU A 79 9.75 -6.78 -20.31
CA GLU A 79 8.96 -5.68 -19.74
C GLU A 79 7.64 -5.46 -20.48
N LYS A 80 7.53 -5.88 -21.75
CA LYS A 80 6.24 -5.87 -22.47
C LYS A 80 5.20 -6.76 -21.79
N VAL A 81 5.60 -7.97 -21.40
CA VAL A 81 4.74 -8.93 -20.70
C VAL A 81 4.39 -8.38 -19.32
N LEU A 82 5.37 -7.82 -18.61
CA LEU A 82 5.17 -7.23 -17.31
C LEU A 82 4.20 -6.02 -17.36
N ARG A 83 4.31 -5.19 -18.41
CA ARG A 83 3.39 -4.07 -18.63
C ARG A 83 1.96 -4.55 -18.81
N ALA A 84 1.74 -5.56 -19.65
CA ALA A 84 0.40 -6.11 -19.88
C ALA A 84 -0.25 -6.59 -18.57
N PHE A 85 0.51 -7.27 -17.70
CA PHE A 85 0.02 -7.68 -16.39
C PHE A 85 -0.27 -6.49 -15.45
N LEU A 86 0.60 -5.48 -15.45
CA LEU A 86 0.37 -4.26 -14.66
C LEU A 86 -0.87 -3.49 -15.12
N ASP A 87 -1.17 -3.49 -16.42
CA ASP A 87 -2.38 -2.87 -16.97
C ASP A 87 -3.66 -3.60 -16.53
N GLU A 88 -3.63 -4.93 -16.47
CA GLU A 88 -4.72 -5.73 -15.91
C GLU A 88 -4.92 -5.42 -14.42
N ALA A 89 -3.85 -5.39 -13.63
CA ALA A 89 -3.91 -5.02 -12.22
C ALA A 89 -4.51 -3.62 -12.01
N ARG A 90 -4.15 -2.65 -12.85
CA ARG A 90 -4.71 -1.29 -12.81
C ARG A 90 -6.20 -1.28 -13.14
N LYS A 91 -6.63 -2.05 -14.15
CA LYS A 91 -8.04 -2.18 -14.51
C LYS A 91 -8.85 -2.80 -13.37
N LYS A 92 -8.33 -3.84 -12.71
CA LYS A 92 -8.98 -4.48 -11.57
C LYS A 92 -9.08 -3.54 -10.36
N LYS A 93 -8.03 -2.75 -10.10
CA LYS A 93 -8.06 -1.67 -9.09
C LYS A 93 -9.13 -0.62 -9.42
N SER A 94 -9.24 -0.19 -10.68
CA SER A 94 -10.23 0.83 -11.06
C SER A 94 -11.67 0.32 -10.99
N GLN A 95 -11.94 -0.95 -11.28
CA GLN A 95 -13.29 -1.53 -11.22
C GLN A 95 -13.84 -1.68 -9.80
N ARG A 96 -12.96 -1.66 -8.79
CA ARG A 96 -13.34 -1.74 -7.38
C ARG A 96 -13.74 -0.37 -6.81
N LYS A 97 -13.17 0.71 -7.35
CA LYS A 97 -13.34 2.07 -6.84
C LYS A 97 -14.67 2.66 -7.30
#